data_AF-A0A8J3N4V5-F1
#
_entry.id   AF-A0A8J3N4V5-F1
#
_cell.length_a   1.000
_cell.length_b   1.000
_cell.length_c   1.000
_cell.angle_alpha   90.00
_cell.angle_beta   90.00
_cell.angle_gamma   90.00
#
_symmetry.space_group_name_H-M   'P 1'
#
loop_
_entity.id
_entity.type
_entity.pdbx_description
1 polymer ?
#
loop_
_entity_poly.entity_id
_entity_poly.type
_entity_poly.pdbx_seq_one_letter_code
_entity_poly.pdbx_strand_id
1 'polypeptide(L)'
;MSFISDNSSSVSREQVTEAYLKAIQLIDRRVAPLLGKATTRVLVQGAAKRVMDQYPFLGCLVKRPYTDVVPSVIQEQFSGVSTTELAAGLNALLDECFAGLRELTDDLIAPPLHEEVTHQLNQQQ
;
A
#
# COMPACT_ATOMS: atom_id res chain seq x y z
N MET A 1 -39.90 -3.79 18.40
CA MET A 1 -38.56 -3.93 18.98
C MET A 1 -37.57 -3.63 17.88
N SER A 2 -36.94 -2.46 17.95
CA SER A 2 -36.00 -1.98 16.94
C SER A 2 -34.67 -2.71 17.13
N PHE A 3 -34.25 -3.46 16.12
CA PHE A 3 -32.91 -4.02 16.05
C PHE A 3 -31.94 -2.84 15.94
N ILE A 4 -31.26 -2.53 17.04
CA ILE A 4 -30.03 -1.76 17.02
C ILE A 4 -29.03 -2.71 16.36
N SER A 5 -28.84 -2.57 15.05
CA SER A 5 -27.72 -3.20 14.38
C SER A 5 -26.47 -2.60 15.00
N ASP A 6 -25.77 -3.41 15.79
CA ASP A 6 -24.41 -3.16 16.24
C ASP A 6 -23.58 -2.75 15.03
N ASN A 7 -23.34 -1.45 14.91
CA ASN A 7 -22.47 -0.87 13.91
C ASN A 7 -21.02 -1.11 14.35
N SER A 8 -20.63 -2.39 14.43
CA SER A 8 -19.23 -2.77 14.44
C SER A 8 -18.70 -2.45 13.06
N SER A 9 -17.92 -1.37 12.94
CA SER A 9 -17.26 -0.97 11.69
C SER A 9 -16.23 -2.04 11.32
N SER A 10 -16.69 -3.12 10.71
CA SER A 10 -15.82 -4.05 10.01
C SER A 10 -15.26 -3.31 8.81
N VAL A 11 -14.07 -2.72 8.94
CA VAL A 11 -13.36 -2.08 7.83
C VAL A 11 -13.32 -3.09 6.69
N SER A 12 -13.94 -2.73 5.57
CA SER A 12 -14.07 -3.64 4.45
C SER A 12 -12.70 -3.85 3.80
N ARG A 13 -12.49 -5.02 3.19
CA ARG A 13 -11.27 -5.28 2.42
C ARG A 13 -11.06 -4.24 1.31
N GLU A 14 -12.15 -3.69 0.78
CA GLU A 14 -12.13 -2.57 -0.17
C GLU A 14 -11.54 -1.31 0.43
N GLN A 15 -12.00 -0.92 1.62
CA GLN A 15 -11.54 0.28 2.32
C GLN A 15 -10.05 0.18 2.66
N VAL A 16 -9.61 -0.97 3.18
CA VAL A 16 -8.18 -1.24 3.41
C VAL A 16 -7.40 -1.06 2.11
N THR A 17 -7.82 -1.76 1.06
CA THR A 17 -7.16 -1.69 -0.25
C THR A 17 -7.05 -0.28 -0.78
N GLU A 18 -8.15 0.47 -0.75
CA GLU A 18 -8.23 1.82 -1.26
C GLU A 18 -7.29 2.75 -0.48
N ALA A 19 -7.24 2.62 0.84
CA ALA A 19 -6.35 3.41 1.69
C ALA A 19 -4.87 3.17 1.34
N TYR A 20 -4.47 1.92 1.16
CA TYR A 20 -3.09 1.60 0.77
C TYR A 20 -2.76 2.01 -0.67
N LEU A 21 -3.69 1.88 -1.62
CA LEU A 21 -3.47 2.41 -2.98
C LEU A 21 -3.30 3.93 -2.97
N LYS A 22 -4.08 4.64 -2.13
CA LYS A 22 -3.92 6.07 -1.92
C LYS A 22 -2.57 6.42 -1.29
N ALA A 23 -2.09 5.64 -0.33
CA ALA A 23 -0.76 5.80 0.26
C ALA A 23 0.37 5.62 -0.79
N ILE A 24 0.29 4.59 -1.63
CA ILE A 24 1.27 4.37 -2.71
C ILE A 24 1.22 5.51 -3.74
N GLN A 25 0.02 6.01 -4.08
CA GLN A 25 -0.13 7.18 -4.94
C GLN A 25 0.45 8.46 -4.30
N LEU A 26 0.33 8.62 -2.98
CA LEU A 26 0.94 9.74 -2.27
C LEU A 26 2.47 9.65 -2.37
N ILE A 27 3.05 8.47 -2.18
CA ILE A 27 4.48 8.23 -2.38
C ILE A 27 4.89 8.61 -3.80
N ASP A 28 4.15 8.16 -4.83
CA ASP A 28 4.45 8.55 -6.21
C ASP A 28 4.40 10.05 -6.44
N ARG A 29 3.36 10.73 -5.95
CA ARG A 29 3.20 12.18 -6.11
C ARG A 29 4.34 12.96 -5.45
N ARG A 30 4.83 12.49 -4.30
CA ARG A 30 5.88 13.17 -3.53
C ARG A 30 7.28 12.85 -4.05
N VAL A 31 7.50 11.63 -4.52
CA VAL A 31 8.83 11.12 -4.94
C VAL A 31 9.08 11.34 -6.43
N ALA A 32 8.06 11.24 -7.30
CA ALA A 32 8.23 11.37 -8.75
C ALA A 32 8.86 12.70 -9.21
N PRO A 33 8.60 13.86 -8.57
CA PRO A 33 9.32 15.10 -8.91
C PRO A 33 10.83 15.06 -8.64
N LEU A 34 11.27 14.19 -7.73
CA LEU A 34 12.65 14.11 -7.27
C LEU A 34 13.42 12.98 -7.96
N LEU A 35 12.80 11.80 -8.10
CA LEU A 35 13.44 10.59 -8.65
C LEU A 35 12.90 10.20 -10.04
N GLY A 36 11.81 10.81 -10.50
CA GLY A 36 11.12 10.45 -11.73
C GLY A 36 10.13 9.28 -11.57
N LYS A 37 9.05 9.31 -12.35
CA LYS A 37 7.98 8.29 -12.30
C LYS A 37 8.45 6.87 -12.58
N ALA A 38 9.46 6.71 -13.45
CA ALA A 38 10.04 5.40 -13.73
C ALA A 38 10.69 4.80 -12.48
N THR A 39 11.47 5.60 -11.76
CA THR A 39 12.14 5.18 -10.53
C THR A 39 11.13 4.86 -9.44
N THR A 40 10.07 5.66 -9.25
CA THR A 40 9.03 5.34 -8.28
C THR A 40 8.29 4.04 -8.60
N ARG A 41 8.05 3.75 -9.88
CA ARG A 41 7.45 2.47 -10.30
C ARG A 41 8.37 1.28 -9.98
N VAL A 42 9.65 1.41 -10.27
CA VAL A 42 10.65 0.36 -9.97
C VAL A 42 10.81 0.18 -8.46
N LEU A 43 10.72 1.25 -7.67
CA LEU A 43 10.73 1.19 -6.21
C LEU A 43 9.58 0.30 -5.69
N VAL A 44 8.33 0.56 -6.11
CA VAL A 44 7.17 -0.22 -5.66
C VAL A 44 7.25 -1.67 -6.17
N GLN A 45 7.71 -1.90 -7.40
CA GLN A 45 7.93 -3.25 -7.94
C GLN A 45 9.02 -4.00 -7.18
N GLY A 46 10.11 -3.32 -6.82
CA GLY A 46 11.22 -3.85 -6.04
C GLY A 46 10.77 -4.23 -4.63
N ALA A 47 10.01 -3.34 -3.97
CA ALA A 47 9.39 -3.61 -2.68
C ALA A 47 8.47 -4.84 -2.75
N ALA A 48 7.56 -4.89 -3.72
CA ALA A 48 6.67 -6.04 -3.94
C ALA A 48 7.45 -7.34 -4.15
N LYS A 49 8.56 -7.31 -4.89
CA LYS A 49 9.43 -8.47 -5.11
C LYS A 49 10.10 -8.96 -3.81
N ARG A 50 10.40 -8.06 -2.86
CA ARG A 50 10.99 -8.43 -1.57
C ARG A 50 9.98 -9.05 -0.60
N VAL A 51 8.72 -8.61 -0.66
CA VAL A 51 7.66 -9.12 0.25
C VAL A 51 6.85 -10.28 -0.32
N MET A 52 6.95 -10.58 -1.63
CA MET A 52 6.09 -11.59 -2.26
C MET A 52 6.29 -13.01 -1.71
N ASP A 53 7.46 -13.34 -1.17
CA ASP A 53 7.70 -14.67 -0.58
C ASP A 53 6.88 -14.86 0.72
N GLN A 54 6.64 -13.77 1.44
CA GLN A 54 5.87 -13.75 2.69
C GLN A 54 4.39 -13.42 2.45
N TYR A 55 4.10 -12.62 1.43
CA TYR A 55 2.75 -12.21 1.02
C TYR A 55 2.56 -12.44 -0.48
N PRO A 56 2.32 -13.69 -0.93
CA PRO A 56 2.28 -14.06 -2.36
C PRO A 56 1.27 -13.27 -3.19
N PHE A 57 0.20 -12.81 -2.57
CA PHE A 57 -0.83 -11.99 -3.21
C PHE A 57 -0.26 -10.66 -3.75
N LEU A 58 0.79 -10.10 -3.13
CA LEU A 58 1.45 -8.88 -3.63
C LEU A 58 2.26 -9.12 -4.91
N GLY A 59 2.45 -10.38 -5.33
CA GLY A 59 3.14 -10.71 -6.58
C GLY A 59 2.51 -10.09 -7.84
N CYS A 60 1.24 -9.66 -7.79
CA CYS A 60 0.62 -8.94 -8.90
C CYS A 60 1.30 -7.59 -9.18
N LEU A 61 1.83 -6.92 -8.14
CA LEU A 61 2.53 -5.64 -8.22
C LEU A 61 3.93 -5.77 -8.82
N VAL A 62 4.49 -6.98 -8.86
CA VAL A 62 5.75 -7.25 -9.58
C VAL A 62 5.52 -7.26 -11.09
N LYS A 63 4.37 -7.81 -11.52
CA LYS A 63 4.04 -8.04 -12.93
C LYS A 63 3.28 -6.88 -13.57
N ARG A 64 2.66 -6.02 -12.76
CA ARG A 64 1.85 -4.87 -13.21
C ARG A 64 2.20 -3.63 -12.39
N PRO A 65 2.21 -2.44 -13.00
CA PRO A 65 2.42 -1.22 -12.24
C PRO A 65 1.24 -0.99 -11.29
N TYR A 66 1.51 -0.45 -10.10
CA TYR A 66 0.49 -0.14 -9.10
C TYR A 66 -0.57 0.87 -9.63
N THR A 67 -0.24 1.65 -10.68
CA THR A 67 -1.20 2.55 -11.35
C THR A 67 -2.33 1.83 -12.06
N ASP A 68 -2.13 0.56 -12.40
CA ASP A 68 -3.11 -0.27 -13.10
C ASP A 68 -3.87 -1.17 -12.11
N VAL A 69 -3.56 -1.05 -10.82
CA VAL A 69 -4.21 -1.82 -9.75
C VAL A 69 -5.36 -1.00 -9.20
N VAL A 70 -6.57 -1.51 -9.41
CA VAL A 70 -7.81 -0.97 -8.86
C VAL A 70 -8.31 -1.87 -7.73
N PRO A 71 -9.08 -1.33 -6.75
CA PRO A 71 -9.57 -2.12 -5.62
C PRO A 71 -10.30 -3.41 -6.01
N SER A 72 -11.06 -3.40 -7.11
CA SER A 72 -11.75 -4.58 -7.62
C SER A 72 -10.81 -5.70 -8.06
N VAL A 73 -9.67 -5.37 -8.69
CA VAL A 73 -8.65 -6.37 -9.10
C VAL A 73 -8.03 -7.03 -7.87
N ILE A 74 -7.79 -6.26 -6.81
CA ILE A 74 -7.30 -6.77 -5.53
C ILE A 74 -8.35 -7.66 -4.86
N GLN A 75 -9.64 -7.30 -4.90
CA GLN A 75 -10.68 -8.17 -4.35
C GLN A 75 -10.78 -9.52 -5.08
N GLU A 76 -10.75 -9.48 -6.42
CA GLU A 76 -10.83 -10.70 -7.24
C GLU A 76 -9.60 -11.58 -7.07
N GLN A 77 -8.40 -11.00 -7.15
CA GLN A 77 -7.16 -11.75 -7.06
C GLN A 77 -6.86 -12.24 -5.65
N PHE A 78 -7.36 -11.55 -4.62
CA PHE A 78 -7.02 -11.84 -3.23
C PHE A 78 -8.18 -12.41 -2.44
N SER A 79 -9.25 -12.88 -3.09
CA SER A 79 -10.49 -13.36 -2.44
C SER A 79 -10.29 -14.29 -1.24
N GLY A 80 -9.19 -15.06 -1.16
CA GLY A 80 -8.83 -15.92 -0.01
C GLY A 80 -8.05 -15.27 1.15
N VAL A 81 -7.63 -14.00 1.03
CA VAL A 81 -6.81 -13.27 2.02
C VAL A 81 -7.72 -12.56 3.03
N SER A 82 -7.43 -12.72 4.32
CA SER A 82 -8.15 -12.01 5.38
C SER A 82 -7.85 -10.50 5.37
N THR A 83 -8.74 -9.66 5.92
CA THR A 83 -8.49 -8.21 6.01
C THR A 83 -7.20 -7.89 6.79
N THR A 84 -6.90 -8.67 7.83
CA THR A 84 -5.69 -8.52 8.66
C THR A 84 -4.42 -8.90 7.91
N GLU A 85 -4.44 -10.00 7.17
CA GLU A 85 -3.33 -10.42 6.32
C GLU A 85 -3.09 -9.45 5.16
N LEU A 86 -4.17 -8.92 4.58
CA LEU A 86 -4.12 -7.88 3.55
C LEU A 86 -3.45 -6.61 4.08
N ALA A 87 -3.87 -6.12 5.25
CA ALA A 87 -3.25 -4.94 5.87
C ALA A 87 -1.78 -5.20 6.23
N ALA A 88 -1.45 -6.38 6.76
CA ALA A 88 -0.07 -6.75 7.10
C ALA A 88 0.83 -6.75 5.86
N GLY A 89 0.40 -7.35 4.76
CA GLY A 89 1.18 -7.35 3.52
C GLY A 89 1.33 -5.97 2.92
N LEU A 90 0.26 -5.16 2.91
CA LEU A 90 0.32 -3.81 2.38
C LEU A 90 1.18 -2.87 3.24
N ASN A 91 1.21 -3.06 4.56
CA ASN A 91 2.18 -2.40 5.45
C ASN A 91 3.62 -2.80 5.11
N ALA A 92 3.90 -4.11 5.01
CA ALA A 92 5.23 -4.59 4.66
C ALA A 92 5.72 -4.04 3.31
N LEU A 93 4.80 -3.91 2.34
CA LEU A 93 5.10 -3.26 1.05
C LEU A 93 5.50 -1.79 1.23
N LEU A 94 4.80 -1.03 2.07
CA LEU A 94 5.12 0.36 2.35
C LEU A 94 6.47 0.49 3.07
N ASP A 95 6.73 -0.36 4.06
CA ASP A 95 8.01 -0.39 4.79
C ASP A 95 9.18 -0.61 3.82
N GLU A 96 9.05 -1.54 2.89
CA GLU A 96 10.05 -1.80 1.86
C GLU A 96 10.18 -0.67 0.83
N CYS A 97 9.10 0.07 0.54
CA CYS A 97 9.17 1.29 -0.26
C CYS A 97 9.96 2.38 0.48
N PHE A 98 9.70 2.56 1.78
CA PHE A 98 10.44 3.54 2.60
C PHE A 98 11.90 3.16 2.78
N ALA A 99 12.22 1.87 2.96
CA ALA A 99 13.59 1.38 2.98
C ALA A 99 14.32 1.72 1.67
N GLY A 100 13.69 1.43 0.52
CA GLY A 100 14.26 1.80 -0.78
C GLY A 100 14.39 3.32 -0.99
N LEU A 101 13.46 4.12 -0.47
CA LEU A 101 13.60 5.59 -0.51
C LEU A 101 14.77 6.08 0.34
N ARG A 102 14.99 5.51 1.53
CA ARG A 102 16.15 5.82 2.37
C ARG A 102 17.45 5.51 1.65
N GLU A 103 17.53 4.34 1.02
CA GLU A 103 18.70 3.94 0.22
C GLU A 103 18.97 4.92 -0.93
N LEU A 104 17.93 5.44 -1.58
CA LEU A 104 18.06 6.33 -2.74
C LEU A 104 18.32 7.80 -2.36
N THR A 105 17.87 8.24 -1.19
CA THR A 105 17.76 9.67 -0.87
C THR A 105 18.38 10.08 0.45
N ASP A 106 18.99 9.14 1.19
CA ASP A 106 19.69 9.37 2.46
C ASP A 106 18.86 10.19 3.46
N ASP A 107 17.75 9.59 3.92
CA ASP A 107 16.74 10.14 4.85
C ASP A 107 16.15 11.53 4.51
N LEU A 108 16.44 12.09 3.33
CA LEU A 108 15.96 13.42 2.94
C LEU A 108 14.44 13.44 2.72
N ILE A 109 13.86 12.33 2.25
CA ILE A 109 12.44 12.23 1.84
C ILE A 109 11.66 11.24 2.70
N ALA A 110 12.28 10.12 3.07
CA ALA A 110 11.56 9.01 3.68
C ALA A 110 10.91 9.33 5.04
N PRO A 111 11.58 9.99 6.01
CA PRO A 111 10.98 10.34 7.30
C PRO A 111 9.72 11.22 7.21
N PRO A 112 9.72 12.39 6.54
CA PRO A 112 8.51 13.24 6.48
C PRO A 112 7.39 12.59 5.67
N LEU A 113 7.72 11.81 4.63
CA LEU A 113 6.72 11.10 3.83
C LEU A 113 6.10 9.92 4.60
N HIS A 114 6.88 9.25 5.45
CA HIS A 114 6.39 8.18 6.31
C HIS A 114 5.34 8.70 7.28
N GLU A 115 5.61 9.83 7.94
CA GLU A 115 4.63 10.48 8.82
C GLU A 115 3.34 10.85 8.09
N GLU A 116 3.44 11.42 6.87
CA GLU A 116 2.28 11.78 6.05
C GLU A 116 1.45 10.54 5.67
N VAL A 117 2.10 9.45 5.26
CA VAL A 117 1.46 8.18 4.90
C VAL A 117 0.81 7.52 6.12
N THR A 118 1.50 7.46 7.27
CA THR A 118 0.94 6.89 8.50
C THR A 118 -0.28 7.69 8.96
N HIS A 119 -0.22 9.03 8.90
CA HIS A 119 -1.36 9.87 9.25
C HIS A 119 -2.55 9.64 8.31
N GLN A 120 -2.31 9.48 7.01
CA GLN A 120 -3.36 9.17 6.03
C GLN A 120 -4.01 7.81 6.31
N LEU A 121 -3.23 6.78 6.63
CA LEU A 121 -3.75 5.45 6.95
C LEU A 121 -4.59 5.46 8.23
N ASN A 122 -4.14 6.18 9.27
CA ASN A 122 -4.85 6.30 10.54
C ASN A 122 -6.18 7.06 10.43
N GLN A 123 -6.37 7.91 9.42
CA GLN A 123 -7.65 8.59 9.16
C GLN A 123 -8.65 7.74 8.39
N GLN A 124 -8.22 6.61 7.82
CA GLN A 124 -9.04 5.73 6.97
C GLN A 124 -9.32 4.35 7.60
N GLN A 125 -8.81 4.10 8.81
CA GLN A 125 -9.08 2.93 9.65
C GLN A 125 -10.06 3.29 10.76
#